data_AF-A0A515A7Y3-F1
#
_entry.id   AF-A0A515A7Y3-F1
#
_cell.length_a   1.000
_cell.length_b   1.000
_cell.length_c   1.000
_cell.angle_alpha   90.00
_cell.angle_beta   90.00
_cell.angle_gamma   90.00
#
_symmetry.space_group_name_H-M   'P 1'
#
loop_
_entity.id
_entity.type
_entity.pdbx_description
1 polymer ?
#
loop_
_entity_poly.entity_id
_entity_poly.type
_entity_poly.pdbx_seq_one_letter_code
_entity_poly.pdbx_strand_id
1 'polypeptide(L)'
;MLRYLLSAFLLVVTCKSAPDKPITVNFNGGTWVFPLTVGDAVKRYSLAYKPPGYYYTEMDNGSTVDLGYSYQSGDFFNEHQAKEVLYNREVNTYRHTFPFRSGLIDSLHRVLEVQFKRKMVMCVDTQRFGLNRMSEGLSRSLPNEGAVPYELMRVDSLLTIGIRHKPSLTKGKQAIEVCLFYNQLQNKIKARMIGF
;
A
#
# COMPACT_ATOMS: atom_id res chain seq x y z
N MET A 1 -56.03 -11.88 18.67
CA MET A 1 -55.46 -10.93 17.69
C MET A 1 -53.99 -10.73 18.01
N LEU A 2 -53.07 -11.39 17.32
CA LEU A 2 -51.63 -11.20 17.51
C LEU A 2 -51.00 -11.02 16.12
N ARG A 3 -50.66 -9.77 15.79
CA ARG A 3 -50.01 -9.42 14.52
C ARG A 3 -48.49 -9.48 14.72
N TYR A 4 -47.85 -10.48 14.12
CA TYR A 4 -46.40 -10.54 14.04
C TYR A 4 -45.91 -9.53 12.99
N LEU A 5 -45.16 -8.53 13.44
CA LEU A 5 -44.37 -7.64 12.60
C LEU A 5 -43.17 -8.42 12.05
N LEU A 6 -43.26 -8.85 10.79
CA LEU A 6 -42.11 -9.32 10.03
C LEU A 6 -41.19 -8.11 9.78
N SER A 7 -40.12 -8.00 10.56
CA SER A 7 -39.03 -7.07 10.29
C SER A 7 -38.16 -7.67 9.19
N ALA A 8 -38.37 -7.23 7.95
CA ALA A 8 -37.52 -7.58 6.82
C ALA A 8 -36.18 -6.83 6.97
N PHE A 9 -35.15 -7.55 7.43
CA PHE A 9 -33.78 -7.05 7.49
C PHE A 9 -33.24 -6.96 6.05
N LEU A 10 -33.33 -5.79 5.44
CA LEU A 10 -32.79 -5.53 4.10
C LEU A 10 -31.26 -5.49 4.19
N LEU A 11 -30.60 -6.60 3.87
CA LEU A 11 -29.15 -6.68 3.74
C LEU A 11 -28.74 -5.92 2.47
N VAL A 12 -28.38 -4.65 2.60
CA VAL A 12 -27.79 -3.87 1.51
C VAL A 12 -26.38 -4.40 1.27
N VAL A 13 -26.26 -5.36 0.36
CA VAL A 13 -24.96 -5.78 -0.18
C VAL A 13 -24.46 -4.62 -1.05
N THR A 14 -23.54 -3.83 -0.52
CA THR A 14 -22.83 -2.81 -1.29
C THR A 14 -21.88 -3.51 -2.25
N CYS A 15 -22.39 -3.85 -3.44
CA CYS A 15 -21.56 -4.29 -4.55
C CYS A 15 -20.66 -3.10 -4.92
N LYS A 16 -19.35 -3.21 -4.67
CA LYS A 16 -18.39 -2.17 -5.07
C LYS A 16 -18.36 -2.14 -6.59
N SER A 17 -18.85 -1.05 -7.19
CA SER A 17 -18.73 -0.84 -8.63
C SER A 17 -17.24 -0.84 -9.00
N ALA A 18 -16.82 -1.79 -9.83
CA ALA A 18 -15.52 -1.72 -10.49
C ALA A 18 -15.48 -0.43 -11.33
N PRO A 19 -14.33 0.25 -11.45
CA PRO A 19 -14.25 1.43 -12.30
C PRO A 19 -14.49 1.05 -13.76
N ASP A 20 -15.26 1.89 -14.46
CA ASP A 20 -15.57 1.72 -15.88
C ASP A 20 -14.31 1.77 -16.78
N LYS A 21 -13.19 2.30 -16.27
CA LYS A 21 -11.91 2.40 -16.99
C LYS A 21 -10.71 2.15 -16.07
N PRO A 22 -9.63 1.52 -16.56
CA PRO A 22 -8.39 1.38 -15.80
C PRO A 22 -7.78 2.74 -15.40
N ILE A 23 -7.32 2.85 -14.16
CA ILE A 23 -6.56 4.01 -13.67
C ILE A 23 -5.10 3.81 -14.08
N THR A 24 -4.54 4.81 -14.76
CA THR A 24 -3.15 4.80 -15.23
C THR A 24 -2.34 5.89 -14.52
N VAL A 25 -1.19 5.51 -13.96
CA VAL A 25 -0.28 6.40 -13.24
C VAL A 25 1.09 6.35 -13.92
N ASN A 26 1.51 7.45 -14.54
CA ASN A 26 2.86 7.58 -15.06
C ASN A 26 3.78 8.01 -13.92
N PHE A 27 4.69 7.16 -13.46
CA PHE A 27 5.57 7.47 -12.33
C PHE A 27 6.88 6.71 -12.42
N ASN A 28 7.99 7.37 -12.04
CA ASN A 28 9.34 6.80 -12.04
C ASN A 28 9.75 6.18 -13.39
N GLY A 29 9.41 6.85 -14.51
CA GLY A 29 9.72 6.38 -15.86
C GLY A 29 8.86 5.22 -16.36
N GLY A 30 7.90 4.74 -15.56
CA GLY A 30 6.97 3.66 -15.93
C GLY A 30 5.50 4.10 -15.95
N THR A 31 4.66 3.25 -16.55
CA THR A 31 3.20 3.41 -16.58
C THR A 31 2.55 2.29 -15.79
N TRP A 32 2.01 2.63 -14.62
CA TRP A 32 1.40 1.72 -13.66
C TRP A 32 -0.13 1.72 -13.82
N VAL A 33 -0.73 0.53 -13.91
CA VAL A 33 -2.15 0.39 -14.27
C VAL A 33 -2.90 -0.36 -13.17
N PHE A 34 -4.08 0.15 -12.81
CA PHE A 34 -5.04 -0.49 -11.93
C PHE A 34 -6.43 -0.62 -12.60
N PRO A 35 -7.23 -1.64 -12.25
CA PRO A 35 -6.80 -2.86 -11.56
C PRO A 35 -5.95 -3.74 -12.49
N LEU A 36 -5.03 -4.51 -11.92
CA LEU A 36 -4.35 -5.62 -12.58
C LEU A 36 -4.33 -6.81 -11.64
N THR A 37 -4.34 -8.02 -12.19
CA THR A 37 -4.00 -9.21 -11.42
C THR A 37 -2.49 -9.25 -11.16
N VAL A 38 -2.06 -9.96 -10.12
CA VAL A 38 -0.63 -10.19 -9.87
C VAL A 38 0.03 -10.86 -11.07
N GLY A 39 -0.63 -11.85 -11.70
CA GLY A 39 -0.11 -12.52 -12.89
C GLY A 39 0.11 -11.58 -14.07
N ASP A 40 -0.84 -10.67 -14.33
CA ASP A 40 -0.71 -9.68 -15.39
C ASP A 40 0.38 -8.65 -15.08
N ALA A 41 0.48 -8.21 -13.82
CA ALA A 41 1.53 -7.29 -13.37
C ALA A 41 2.93 -7.94 -13.49
N VAL A 42 3.06 -9.21 -13.13
CA VAL A 42 4.33 -9.97 -13.27
C VAL A 42 4.77 -10.03 -14.73
N LYS A 43 3.85 -10.36 -15.64
CA LYS A 43 4.16 -10.40 -17.08
C LYS A 43 4.50 -9.02 -17.63
N ARG A 44 3.70 -8.01 -17.29
CA ARG A 44 3.82 -6.66 -17.84
C ARG A 44 5.07 -5.93 -17.36
N TYR A 45 5.45 -6.09 -16.11
CA TYR A 45 6.57 -5.37 -15.48
C TYR A 45 7.77 -6.27 -15.18
N SER A 46 7.78 -7.50 -15.72
CA SER A 46 8.86 -8.48 -15.57
C SER A 46 9.28 -8.70 -14.10
N LEU A 47 8.30 -8.80 -13.20
CA LEU A 47 8.56 -8.90 -11.76
C LEU A 47 9.12 -10.26 -11.38
N ALA A 48 10.19 -10.26 -10.58
CA ALA A 48 10.73 -11.45 -9.94
C ALA A 48 9.93 -11.81 -8.69
N TYR A 49 9.76 -13.12 -8.45
CA TYR A 49 9.17 -13.65 -7.22
C TYR A 49 10.26 -13.88 -6.17
N LYS A 50 9.97 -13.48 -4.93
CA LYS A 50 10.79 -13.76 -3.74
C LYS A 50 9.89 -14.32 -2.63
N PRO A 51 10.23 -15.49 -2.06
CA PRO A 51 9.53 -16.01 -0.90
C PRO A 51 9.56 -15.05 0.31
N PRO A 52 8.52 -15.01 1.15
CA PRO A 52 7.21 -15.67 1.01
C PRO A 52 6.17 -14.76 0.32
N GLY A 53 6.03 -14.83 -1.00
CA GLY A 53 4.97 -14.08 -1.69
C GLY A 53 5.26 -12.61 -1.94
N TYR A 54 6.49 -12.24 -2.28
CA TYR A 54 6.85 -10.88 -2.72
C TYR A 54 7.14 -10.87 -4.22
N TYR A 55 6.59 -9.89 -4.93
CA TYR A 55 6.89 -9.65 -6.34
C TYR A 55 7.52 -8.29 -6.49
N TYR A 56 8.69 -8.22 -7.11
CA TYR A 56 9.40 -6.96 -7.26
C TYR A 56 10.22 -6.90 -8.54
N THR A 57 10.59 -5.69 -8.97
CA THR A 57 11.69 -5.48 -9.90
C THR A 57 12.56 -4.33 -9.42
N GLU A 58 13.81 -4.35 -9.84
CA GLU A 58 14.73 -3.23 -9.69
C GLU A 58 14.65 -2.38 -10.97
N MET A 59 14.84 -1.07 -10.82
CA MET A 59 14.85 -0.11 -11.92
C MET A 59 16.26 0.45 -12.09
N ASP A 60 16.60 0.93 -13.28
CA ASP A 60 17.96 1.39 -13.65
C ASP A 60 18.51 2.50 -12.72
N ASN A 61 17.62 3.27 -12.08
CA ASN A 61 18.00 4.32 -11.14
C ASN A 61 18.29 3.82 -9.70
N GLY A 62 18.28 2.50 -9.49
CA GLY A 62 18.49 1.84 -8.20
C GLY A 62 17.26 1.85 -7.29
N SER A 63 16.09 2.30 -7.78
CA SER A 63 14.83 2.11 -7.07
C SER A 63 14.28 0.70 -7.29
N THR A 64 13.43 0.25 -6.38
CA THR A 64 12.67 -0.98 -6.56
C THR A 64 11.19 -0.68 -6.61
N VAL A 65 10.42 -1.53 -7.27
CA VAL A 65 8.97 -1.55 -7.18
C VAL A 65 8.52 -2.93 -6.74
N ASP A 66 7.58 -2.98 -5.80
CA ASP A 66 6.95 -4.22 -5.39
C ASP A 66 5.42 -4.11 -5.31
N LEU A 67 4.76 -5.27 -5.36
CA LEU A 67 3.31 -5.37 -5.36
C LEU A 67 2.75 -5.55 -3.94
N GLY A 68 1.66 -4.83 -3.65
CA GLY A 68 0.75 -5.15 -2.56
C GLY A 68 -0.57 -5.72 -3.09
N TYR A 69 -1.06 -6.75 -2.42
CA TYR A 69 -2.35 -7.40 -2.67
C TYR A 69 -2.86 -8.02 -1.35
N SER A 70 -4.12 -8.44 -1.31
CA SER A 70 -4.70 -9.09 -0.12
C SER A 70 -4.64 -10.61 -0.25
N TYR A 71 -4.09 -11.27 0.77
CA TYR A 71 -4.18 -12.72 0.93
C TYR A 71 -5.65 -13.10 1.18
N GLN A 72 -6.06 -14.24 0.63
CA GLN A 72 -7.36 -14.86 0.88
C GLN A 72 -7.19 -16.15 1.68
N SER A 73 -8.31 -16.72 2.14
CA SER A 73 -8.31 -18.01 2.82
C SER A 73 -7.66 -19.08 1.92
N GLY A 74 -6.73 -19.85 2.48
CA GLY A 74 -5.93 -20.84 1.75
C GLY A 74 -4.61 -20.31 1.18
N ASP A 75 -4.35 -19.00 1.22
CA ASP A 75 -3.00 -18.49 0.91
C ASP A 75 -2.06 -18.72 2.10
N PHE A 76 -0.81 -19.08 1.80
CA PHE A 76 0.20 -19.34 2.82
C PHE A 76 1.24 -18.22 2.85
N PHE A 77 1.52 -17.67 4.02
CA PHE A 77 2.62 -16.72 4.19
C PHE A 77 3.94 -17.45 4.46
N ASN A 78 4.33 -18.36 3.56
CA ASN A 78 5.58 -19.12 3.67
C ASN A 78 6.21 -19.37 2.29
N GLU A 79 7.41 -19.95 2.29
CA GLU A 79 8.21 -20.21 1.10
C GLU A 79 7.74 -21.39 0.25
N HIS A 80 6.80 -22.18 0.76
CA HIS A 80 6.27 -23.36 0.07
C HIS A 80 5.09 -23.03 -0.85
N GLN A 81 4.55 -21.80 -0.79
CA GLN A 81 3.50 -21.39 -1.72
C GLN A 81 4.09 -21.13 -3.11
N ALA A 82 3.66 -21.91 -4.10
CA ALA A 82 4.01 -21.65 -5.50
C ALA A 82 3.55 -20.23 -5.90
N LYS A 83 4.39 -19.53 -6.66
CA LYS A 83 4.15 -18.12 -7.01
C LYS A 83 2.81 -17.94 -7.74
N GLU A 84 2.47 -18.86 -8.64
CA GLU A 84 1.27 -18.82 -9.47
C GLU A 84 -0.04 -18.82 -8.66
N VAL A 85 -0.03 -19.33 -7.43
CA VAL A 85 -1.22 -19.35 -6.55
C VAL A 85 -1.74 -17.93 -6.28
N LEU A 86 -0.84 -16.96 -6.26
CA LEU A 86 -1.18 -15.56 -6.00
C LEU A 86 -1.57 -14.79 -7.28
N TYR A 87 -1.46 -15.39 -8.48
CA TYR A 87 -1.62 -14.65 -9.73
C TYR A 87 -3.01 -14.08 -9.93
N ASN A 88 -4.05 -14.76 -9.44
CA ASN A 88 -5.44 -14.28 -9.54
C ASN A 88 -5.79 -13.20 -8.50
N ARG A 89 -4.85 -12.80 -7.64
CA ARG A 89 -5.07 -11.72 -6.67
C ARG A 89 -5.02 -10.38 -7.39
N GLU A 90 -5.91 -9.46 -7.03
CA GLU A 90 -5.85 -8.09 -7.51
C GLU A 90 -4.74 -7.31 -6.82
N VAL A 91 -3.91 -6.64 -7.62
CA VAL A 91 -2.93 -5.67 -7.13
C VAL A 91 -3.69 -4.47 -6.59
N ASN A 92 -3.41 -4.13 -5.34
CA ASN A 92 -3.99 -2.99 -4.66
C ASN A 92 -2.96 -1.93 -4.28
N THR A 93 -1.67 -2.24 -4.40
CA THR A 93 -0.59 -1.28 -4.14
C THR A 93 0.56 -1.50 -5.12
N TYR A 94 1.08 -0.43 -5.70
CA TYR A 94 2.45 -0.40 -6.21
C TYR A 94 3.30 0.39 -5.22
N ARG A 95 4.36 -0.22 -4.70
CA ARG A 95 5.26 0.42 -3.75
C ARG A 95 6.61 0.62 -4.39
N HIS A 96 6.99 1.88 -4.58
CA HIS A 96 8.30 2.28 -5.05
C HIS A 96 9.19 2.60 -3.86
N THR A 97 10.34 1.92 -3.75
CA THR A 97 11.36 2.23 -2.76
C THR A 97 12.57 2.84 -3.44
N PHE A 98 12.96 4.03 -3.01
CA PHE A 98 14.11 4.76 -3.53
C PHE A 98 15.24 4.80 -2.49
N PRO A 99 16.51 4.67 -2.91
CA PRO A 99 17.62 4.99 -2.03
C PRO A 99 17.54 6.46 -1.61
N PHE A 100 17.76 6.76 -0.34
CA PHE A 100 17.71 8.14 0.15
C PHE A 100 18.76 9.01 -0.54
N ARG A 101 18.32 10.18 -1.00
CA ARG A 101 19.17 11.26 -1.54
C ARG A 101 18.61 12.58 -1.05
N SER A 102 19.50 13.54 -0.76
CA SER A 102 19.08 14.90 -0.36
C SER A 102 18.16 15.52 -1.43
N GLY A 103 17.05 16.13 -1.01
CA GLY A 103 16.06 16.75 -1.90
C GLY A 103 15.18 15.78 -2.71
N LEU A 104 15.36 14.46 -2.58
CA LEU A 104 14.57 13.50 -3.35
C LEU A 104 13.08 13.54 -2.99
N ILE A 105 12.74 13.66 -1.71
CA ILE A 105 11.34 13.68 -1.27
C ILE A 105 10.59 14.87 -1.87
N ASP A 106 11.19 16.06 -1.85
CA ASP A 106 10.62 17.27 -2.46
C ASP A 106 10.45 17.14 -3.98
N SER A 107 11.43 16.49 -4.64
CA SER A 107 11.34 16.20 -6.07
C SER A 107 10.17 15.25 -6.37
N LEU A 108 10.00 14.20 -5.56
CA LEU A 108 8.89 13.25 -5.70
C LEU A 108 7.53 13.91 -5.44
N HIS A 109 7.44 14.77 -4.42
CA HIS A 109 6.25 15.60 -4.17
C HIS A 109 5.91 16.42 -5.41
N ARG A 110 6.87 17.19 -5.92
CA ARG A 110 6.64 18.06 -7.08
C ARG A 110 6.12 17.29 -8.28
N VAL A 111 6.71 16.15 -8.60
CA VAL A 111 6.27 15.30 -9.73
C VAL A 111 4.82 14.86 -9.55
N LEU A 112 4.49 14.33 -8.37
CA LEU A 112 3.14 13.82 -8.08
C LEU A 112 2.10 14.95 -8.03
N GLU A 113 2.41 16.08 -7.39
CA GLU A 113 1.48 17.20 -7.29
C GLU A 113 1.19 17.84 -8.67
N VAL A 114 2.21 17.96 -9.52
CA VAL A 114 2.05 18.47 -10.90
C VAL A 114 1.20 17.51 -11.72
N GLN A 115 1.48 16.21 -11.65
CA GLN A 115 0.74 15.19 -12.40
C GLN A 115 -0.74 15.15 -12.03
N PHE A 116 -1.05 15.21 -10.74
CA PHE A 116 -2.43 15.05 -10.25
C PHE A 116 -3.14 16.36 -9.96
N LYS A 117 -2.47 17.51 -10.10
CA LYS A 117 -3.00 18.86 -9.81
C LYS A 117 -3.63 18.95 -8.41
N ARG A 118 -3.00 18.29 -7.44
CA ARG A 118 -3.43 18.21 -6.05
C ARG A 118 -2.23 18.32 -5.13
N LYS A 119 -2.46 18.76 -3.90
CA LYS A 119 -1.41 18.87 -2.88
C LYS A 119 -1.34 17.63 -2.01
N MET A 120 -0.13 17.27 -1.60
CA MET A 120 0.07 16.30 -0.53
C MET A 120 -0.26 16.94 0.82
N VAL A 121 -0.82 16.14 1.73
CA VAL A 121 -1.18 16.57 3.09
C VAL A 121 -0.31 15.80 4.06
N MET A 122 0.47 16.54 4.84
CA MET A 122 1.27 15.99 5.93
C MET A 122 0.35 15.33 6.97
N CYS A 123 0.66 14.08 7.27
CA CYS A 123 0.00 13.27 8.26
C CYS A 123 1.04 12.84 9.29
N VAL A 124 0.71 13.05 10.57
CA VAL A 124 1.56 12.61 11.67
C VAL A 124 0.76 11.64 12.52
N ASP A 125 1.27 10.44 12.72
CA ASP A 125 0.64 9.51 13.66
C ASP A 125 1.14 9.79 15.09
N THR A 126 0.28 10.44 15.88
CA THR A 126 0.53 10.70 17.30
C THR A 126 -0.01 9.59 18.21
N GLN A 127 -0.74 8.60 17.66
CA GLN A 127 -1.43 7.57 18.46
C GLN A 127 -0.49 6.61 19.20
N ARG A 128 0.80 6.57 18.88
CA ARG A 128 1.80 5.84 19.70
C ARG A 128 2.07 6.49 21.05
N PHE A 129 1.67 7.75 21.26
CA PHE A 129 1.94 8.50 22.50
C PHE A 129 0.83 8.43 23.56
N GLY A 130 -0.16 7.55 23.44
CA GLY A 130 -1.24 7.48 24.44
C GLY A 130 -1.97 6.15 24.48
N LEU A 131 -1.76 5.42 25.58
CA LEU A 131 -2.69 4.46 26.20
C LEU A 131 -3.24 3.33 25.31
N ASN A 132 -2.50 2.22 25.26
CA ASN A 132 -3.04 0.94 25.75
C ASN A 132 -1.93 -0.10 25.92
N ARG A 133 -1.90 -0.68 27.12
CA ARG A 133 -1.17 -1.87 27.52
C ARG A 133 -1.34 -2.96 26.46
N MET A 134 -0.26 -3.38 25.79
CA MET A 134 -0.24 -4.70 25.18
C MET A 134 0.16 -5.71 26.24
N SER A 135 -0.75 -6.65 26.47
CA SER A 135 -0.60 -7.86 27.28
C SER A 135 0.79 -8.48 27.15
N GLU A 136 1.34 -8.89 28.31
CA GLU A 136 2.52 -9.74 28.43
C GLU A 136 2.46 -10.88 27.41
N GLY A 137 3.38 -10.89 26.44
CA GLY A 137 3.56 -12.06 25.56
C GLY A 137 4.20 -11.81 24.19
N LEU A 138 4.01 -10.67 23.54
CA LEU A 138 4.45 -10.48 22.13
C LEU A 138 4.98 -9.07 21.80
N SER A 139 5.39 -8.30 22.80
CA SER A 139 5.91 -6.95 22.60
C SER A 139 7.39 -7.00 22.22
N ARG A 140 7.71 -7.28 20.94
CA ARG A 140 8.93 -6.72 20.34
C ARG A 140 8.69 -5.23 20.16
N SER A 141 8.74 -4.46 21.25
CA SER A 141 8.81 -3.01 21.15
C SER A 141 10.14 -2.67 20.48
N LEU A 142 10.05 -2.06 19.30
CA LEU A 142 11.23 -1.71 18.52
C LEU A 142 11.80 -0.40 19.05
N PRO A 143 13.12 -0.29 19.23
CA PRO A 143 13.74 0.96 19.62
C PRO A 143 13.60 1.97 18.48
N ASN A 144 13.10 3.17 18.81
CA ASN A 144 12.76 4.32 17.93
C ASN A 144 11.28 4.44 17.52
N GLU A 145 10.36 4.33 18.48
CA GLU A 145 8.95 4.75 18.33
C GLU A 145 8.80 6.28 18.32
N GLY A 146 9.36 6.92 17.30
CA GLY A 146 9.01 8.30 16.96
C GLY A 146 7.70 8.35 16.17
N ALA A 147 7.05 9.51 16.13
CA ALA A 147 6.01 9.77 15.13
C ALA A 147 6.63 9.54 13.74
N VAL A 148 6.02 8.70 12.91
CA VAL A 148 6.46 8.48 11.53
C VAL A 148 5.72 9.49 10.67
N PRO A 149 6.36 10.57 10.21
CA PRO A 149 5.71 11.49 9.28
C PRO A 149 5.53 10.79 7.94
N TYR A 150 4.35 10.96 7.37
CA TYR A 150 4.06 10.55 6.00
C TYR A 150 3.10 11.56 5.39
N GLU A 151 3.06 11.60 4.07
CA GLU A 151 2.17 12.52 3.38
C GLU A 151 1.23 11.71 2.49
N LEU A 152 -0.02 12.17 2.39
CA LEU A 152 -1.04 11.53 1.58
C LEU A 152 -1.64 12.53 0.59
N MET A 153 -1.96 12.04 -0.61
CA MET A 153 -2.74 12.73 -1.61
C MET A 153 -3.85 11.81 -2.08
N ARG A 154 -5.10 12.19 -1.79
CA ARG A 154 -6.27 11.52 -2.36
C ARG A 154 -6.51 12.06 -3.76
N VAL A 155 -6.28 11.23 -4.78
CA VAL A 155 -6.47 11.62 -6.18
C VAL A 155 -7.96 11.60 -6.54
N ASP A 156 -8.65 10.52 -6.16
CA ASP A 156 -10.09 10.33 -6.33
C ASP A 156 -10.67 9.33 -5.29
N SER A 157 -11.80 8.68 -5.61
CA SER A 157 -12.43 7.68 -4.73
C SER A 157 -11.69 6.36 -4.65
N LEU A 158 -10.84 6.04 -5.64
CA LEU A 158 -10.16 4.76 -5.79
C LEU A 158 -8.65 4.87 -5.64
N LEU A 159 -8.03 6.00 -5.98
CA LEU A 159 -6.58 6.18 -5.90
C LEU A 159 -6.19 7.14 -4.77
N THR A 160 -5.31 6.65 -3.89
CA THR A 160 -4.59 7.47 -2.90
C THR A 160 -3.10 7.23 -3.05
N ILE A 161 -2.30 8.29 -2.99
CA ILE A 161 -0.85 8.21 -3.08
C ILE A 161 -0.26 8.59 -1.73
N GLY A 162 0.68 7.81 -1.23
CA GLY A 162 1.40 8.10 0.00
C GLY A 162 2.90 8.18 -0.24
N ILE A 163 3.58 9.05 0.50
CA ILE A 163 5.05 9.12 0.53
C ILE A 163 5.54 9.18 1.97
N ARG A 164 6.65 8.51 2.24
CA ARG A 164 7.29 8.50 3.57
C ARG A 164 8.77 8.20 3.51
N HIS A 165 9.47 8.51 4.58
CA HIS A 165 10.74 7.86 4.87
C HIS A 165 10.47 6.42 5.32
N LYS A 166 11.10 5.46 4.66
CA LYS A 166 11.00 4.04 5.02
C LYS A 166 11.61 3.83 6.40
N PRO A 167 10.85 3.31 7.38
CA PRO A 167 11.40 2.94 8.66
C PRO A 167 12.49 1.86 8.49
N SER A 168 13.67 2.04 9.09
CA SER A 168 14.78 1.08 8.98
C SER A 168 15.24 0.63 10.36
N LEU A 169 15.42 -0.69 10.51
CA LEU A 169 16.00 -1.31 11.71
C LEU A 169 17.53 -1.18 11.73
N THR A 170 18.15 -0.93 10.57
CA THR A 170 19.60 -0.81 10.44
C THR A 170 19.99 0.66 10.29
N LYS A 171 20.77 1.18 11.24
CA LYS A 171 21.33 2.55 11.19
C LYS A 171 22.03 2.77 9.84
N GLY A 172 21.70 3.87 9.16
CA GLY A 172 22.33 4.30 7.91
C GLY A 172 21.65 3.85 6.61
N LYS A 173 20.75 2.86 6.63
CA LYS A 173 19.97 2.49 5.44
C LYS A 173 18.64 3.26 5.41
N GLN A 174 18.69 4.51 4.96
CA GLN A 174 17.48 5.30 4.73
C GLN A 174 16.98 5.09 3.30
N ALA A 175 15.67 4.99 3.16
CA ALA A 175 15.00 4.91 1.87
C ALA A 175 13.75 5.80 1.90
N ILE A 176 13.27 6.20 0.73
CA ILE A 176 11.98 6.89 0.58
C ILE A 176 11.03 5.91 -0.10
N GLU A 177 9.82 5.78 0.42
CA GLU A 177 8.77 4.95 -0.16
C GLU A 177 7.66 5.83 -0.74
N VAL A 178 7.26 5.55 -1.98
CA VAL A 178 6.04 6.07 -2.60
C VAL A 178 5.09 4.91 -2.85
N CYS A 179 3.89 4.98 -2.29
CA CYS A 179 2.86 3.95 -2.38
C CYS A 179 1.68 4.47 -3.19
N LEU A 180 1.32 3.76 -4.26
CA LEU A 180 0.10 4.00 -5.03
C LEU A 180 -0.97 3.03 -4.56
N PHE A 181 -1.95 3.50 -3.79
CA PHE A 181 -3.01 2.67 -3.20
C PHE A 181 -4.28 2.69 -4.04
N TYR A 182 -4.72 1.52 -4.49
CA TYR A 182 -5.93 1.33 -5.27
C TYR A 182 -7.03 0.63 -4.48
N ASN A 183 -8.20 1.28 -4.41
CA ASN A 183 -9.43 0.82 -3.76
C ASN A 183 -9.18 0.30 -2.32
N GLN A 184 -8.26 0.94 -1.60
CA GLN A 184 -7.94 0.59 -0.21
C GLN A 184 -8.73 1.45 0.77
N LEU A 185 -9.18 0.81 1.85
CA LEU A 185 -9.80 1.52 2.98
C LEU A 185 -8.76 2.40 3.67
N GLN A 186 -9.19 3.55 4.18
CA GLN A 186 -8.30 4.53 4.81
C GLN A 186 -7.51 3.96 5.99
N ASN A 187 -8.11 3.07 6.78
CA ASN A 187 -7.43 2.38 7.88
C ASN A 187 -6.31 1.45 7.38
N LYS A 188 -6.48 0.76 6.25
CA LYS A 188 -5.44 -0.06 5.63
C LYS A 188 -4.30 0.79 5.05
N ILE A 189 -4.64 1.92 4.41
CA ILE A 189 -3.65 2.91 3.95
C ILE A 189 -2.83 3.42 5.13
N LYS A 190 -3.50 3.89 6.20
CA LYS A 190 -2.84 4.36 7.43
C LYS A 190 -1.93 3.27 8.00
N ALA A 191 -2.45 2.05 8.18
CA ALA A 191 -1.69 0.92 8.72
C ALA A 191 -0.43 0.62 7.89
N ARG A 192 -0.49 0.72 6.55
CA ARG A 192 0.69 0.55 5.68
C ARG A 192 1.69 1.69 5.86
N MET A 193 1.22 2.94 5.89
CA MET A 193 2.10 4.10 5.99
C MET A 193 2.83 4.20 7.35
N ILE A 194 2.27 3.59 8.39
CA ILE A 194 2.91 3.51 9.73
C ILE A 194 3.66 2.19 9.99
N GLY A 195 3.41 1.15 9.19
CA GLY A 195 3.96 -0.19 9.37
C GLY A 195 5.38 -0.35 8.83
N PHE A 196 6.14 -1.30 9.38
CA PHE A 196 7.44 -1.74 8.85
C PHE A 196 7.24 -2.79 7.74
#